data_AF-A0A920L5R0-F1
#
_entry.id   AF-A0A920L5R0-F1
#
_cell.length_a   1.000
_cell.length_b   1.000
_cell.length_c   1.000
_cell.angle_alpha   90.00
_cell.angle_beta   90.00
_cell.angle_gamma   90.00
#
_symmetry.space_group_name_H-M   'P 1'
#
loop_
_entity.id
_entity.type
_entity.pdbx_description
1 polymer ?
#
loop_
_entity_poly.entity_id
_entity_poly.type
_entity_poly.pdbx_seq_one_letter_code
_entity_poly.pdbx_strand_id
1 'polypeptide(L)'
;MGKFDLYVGRSVLLATLGVLLLLVGLDALTSIVDETDDMRDGYSFLDILIYVGYTLPRRVHEFVPFAALIGALIGLGRLAASSELVVIRAAGVSMFSMATMVLKPALLMAAVGFAVGEFRCTPYRAVGDESPGFGATLRVSRSGAVWCLEPGRQYVCAR
;
A
#
# COMPACT_ATOMS: atom_id res chain seq x y z
N MET A 1 -30.25 9.69 10.07
CA MET A 1 -29.29 9.03 10.98
C MET A 1 -27.82 9.19 10.56
N GLY A 2 -27.39 10.26 9.86
CA GLY A 2 -26.01 10.29 9.29
C GLY A 2 -24.91 10.89 10.17
N LYS A 3 -25.23 11.62 11.25
CA LYS A 3 -24.22 12.40 12.00
C LYS A 3 -23.30 11.52 12.86
N PHE A 4 -23.84 10.47 13.48
CA PHE A 4 -23.05 9.51 14.25
C PHE A 4 -22.13 8.69 13.34
N ASP A 5 -22.66 8.20 12.23
CA ASP A 5 -21.92 7.46 11.20
C ASP A 5 -20.75 8.27 10.64
N LEU A 6 -20.98 9.57 10.39
CA LEU A 6 -19.94 10.48 9.91
C LEU A 6 -18.88 10.77 10.98
N TYR A 7 -19.26 10.81 12.26
CA TYR A 7 -18.33 11.03 13.36
C TYR A 7 -17.41 9.81 13.57
N VAL A 8 -18.00 8.61 13.64
CA VAL A 8 -17.27 7.34 13.72
C VAL A 8 -16.36 7.19 12.50
N GLY A 9 -16.91 7.40 11.30
CA GLY A 9 -16.18 7.35 10.05
C GLY A 9 -15.02 8.35 10.00
N ARG A 10 -15.22 9.59 10.47
CA ARG A 10 -14.15 10.61 10.49
C ARG A 10 -13.06 10.29 11.48
N SER A 11 -13.39 9.74 12.66
CA SER A 11 -12.40 9.31 13.64
C SER A 11 -11.52 8.19 13.09
N VAL A 12 -12.15 7.17 12.49
CA VAL A 12 -11.43 6.05 11.85
C VAL A 12 -10.61 6.54 10.66
N LEU A 13 -11.17 7.40 9.80
CA LEU A 13 -10.48 7.92 8.63
C LEU A 13 -9.26 8.76 9.02
N LEU A 14 -9.34 9.60 10.05
CA LEU A 14 -8.18 10.34 10.57
C LEU A 14 -7.12 9.40 11.16
N ALA A 15 -7.52 8.35 11.87
CA ALA A 15 -6.59 7.35 12.37
C ALA A 15 -5.89 6.60 11.23
N THR A 16 -6.63 6.14 10.23
CA THR A 16 -6.09 5.50 9.03
C THR A 16 -5.15 6.42 8.26
N LEU A 17 -5.52 7.68 8.06
CA LEU A 17 -4.71 8.66 7.33
C LEU A 17 -3.41 8.99 8.09
N GLY A 18 -3.48 9.07 9.43
CA GLY A 18 -2.31 9.21 10.29
C GLY A 18 -1.34 8.02 10.21
N VAL A 19 -1.87 6.79 10.26
CA VAL A 19 -1.05 5.58 10.10
C VAL A 19 -0.46 5.49 8.69
N LEU A 20 -1.24 5.81 7.66
CA LEU A 20 -0.77 5.82 6.28
C LEU A 20 0.38 6.80 6.09
N LEU A 21 0.25 8.01 6.62
CA LEU A 21 1.30 9.02 6.58
C LEU A 21 2.55 8.57 7.33
N LEU A 22 2.38 7.91 8.49
CA LEU A 22 3.48 7.35 9.25
C LEU A 22 4.21 6.25 8.47
N LEU A 23 3.49 5.28 7.89
CA LEU A 23 4.08 4.19 7.12
C LEU A 23 4.79 4.69 5.86
N VAL A 24 4.13 5.53 5.07
CA VAL A 24 4.70 6.10 3.83
C VAL A 24 5.86 7.04 4.15
N GLY A 25 5.77 7.81 5.23
CA GLY A 25 6.85 8.71 5.65
C GLY A 25 8.10 7.95 6.07
N LEU A 26 7.94 6.87 6.84
CA LEU A 26 9.07 6.01 7.22
C LEU A 26 9.68 5.31 5.99
N ASP A 27 8.87 4.78 5.07
CA ASP A 27 9.34 4.17 3.83
C ASP A 27 10.10 5.18 2.94
N ALA A 28 9.56 6.40 2.80
CA ALA A 28 10.21 7.47 2.04
C ALA A 28 11.57 7.84 2.64
N LEU A 29 11.68 7.94 3.97
CA LEU A 29 12.95 8.19 4.65
C LEU A 29 13.96 7.08 4.39
N THR A 30 13.55 5.81 4.49
CA THR A 30 14.44 4.68 4.18
C THR A 30 14.90 4.70 2.73
N SER A 31 14.01 5.07 1.80
CA SER A 31 14.36 5.16 0.38
C SER A 31 15.37 6.27 0.09
N ILE A 32 15.31 7.39 0.82
CA ILE A 32 16.30 8.48 0.69
C ILE A 32 17.66 8.01 1.21
N VAL A 33 17.67 7.27 2.33
CA VAL A 33 18.91 6.72 2.90
C VAL A 33 19.55 5.72 1.93
N ASP A 34 18.76 4.81 1.36
CA ASP A 34 19.23 3.82 0.37
C ASP A 34 19.84 4.50 -0.87
N GLU A 35 19.20 5.55 -1.40
CA GLU A 35 19.68 6.28 -2.58
C GLU A 35 20.93 7.14 -2.28
N THR A 36 21.12 7.54 -1.02
CA THR A 36 22.30 8.30 -0.61
C THR A 36 23.55 7.42 -0.58
N ASP A 37 23.42 6.13 -0.29
CA ASP A 37 24.55 5.18 -0.25
C ASP A 37 25.09 4.85 -1.64
N ASP A 38 24.27 5.00 -2.69
CA ASP A 38 24.62 4.72 -4.10
C ASP A 38 25.01 5.99 -4.89
N MET A 39 25.33 7.10 -4.21
CA MET A 39 25.77 8.34 -4.84
C MET A 39 27.11 8.15 -5.57
N ARG A 40 27.06 7.83 -6.87
CA ARG A 40 28.18 7.91 -7.79
C ARG A 40 27.92 9.00 -8.84
N ASP A 41 28.80 10.01 -8.84
CA ASP A 41 29.03 11.05 -9.84
C ASP A 41 27.83 11.50 -10.70
N GLY A 42 27.15 12.57 -10.27
CA GLY A 42 26.21 13.35 -11.10
C GLY A 42 24.77 13.42 -10.60
N TYR A 43 24.42 12.68 -9.54
CA TYR A 43 23.08 12.67 -8.96
C TYR A 43 22.95 13.76 -7.89
N SER A 44 22.07 14.74 -8.09
CA SER A 44 21.86 15.83 -7.12
C SER A 44 20.81 15.44 -6.07
N PHE A 45 20.85 16.05 -4.87
CA PHE A 45 19.86 15.81 -3.82
C PHE A 45 18.41 16.11 -4.29
N LEU A 46 18.25 17.07 -5.21
CA LEU A 46 16.97 17.38 -5.84
C LEU A 46 16.43 16.23 -6.70
N ASP A 47 17.30 15.48 -7.39
CA ASP A 47 16.89 14.36 -8.24
C ASP A 47 16.34 13.21 -7.38
N ILE A 48 16.96 12.96 -6.22
CA ILE A 48 16.48 12.00 -5.22
C ILE A 48 15.09 12.40 -4.71
N LEU A 49 14.89 13.68 -4.37
CA LEU A 49 13.61 14.15 -3.84
C LEU A 49 12.49 14.03 -4.89
N ILE A 50 12.79 14.33 -6.16
CA ILE A 50 11.86 14.16 -7.28
C ILE A 50 11.55 12.66 -7.47
N TYR A 51 12.56 11.79 -7.45
CA TYR A 51 12.40 10.34 -7.57
C TYR A 51 11.51 9.76 -6.46
N VAL A 52 11.76 10.14 -5.21
CA VAL A 52 10.94 9.73 -4.06
C VAL A 52 9.51 10.27 -4.23
N GLY A 53 9.35 11.53 -4.66
CA GLY A 53 8.06 12.12 -4.97
C GLY A 53 7.25 11.33 -6.02
N TYR A 54 7.90 10.83 -7.07
CA TYR A 54 7.26 10.00 -8.11
C TYR A 54 6.86 8.60 -7.61
N THR A 55 7.57 8.06 -6.61
CA THR A 55 7.28 6.74 -6.05
C THR A 55 6.22 6.77 -4.96
N LEU A 56 5.99 7.91 -4.28
CA LEU A 56 4.92 8.11 -3.28
C LEU A 56 3.54 7.57 -3.68
N PRO A 57 2.95 7.87 -4.86
CA PRO A 57 1.61 7.39 -5.20
C PRO A 57 1.51 5.87 -5.27
N ARG A 58 2.59 5.19 -5.66
CA ARG A 58 2.68 3.73 -5.63
C ARG A 58 2.75 3.21 -4.19
N ARG A 59 3.59 3.82 -3.35
CA ARG A 59 3.73 3.44 -1.93
C ARG A 59 2.42 3.59 -1.16
N VAL A 60 1.72 4.72 -1.34
CA VAL A 60 0.41 4.95 -0.74
C VAL A 60 -0.52 3.79 -1.06
N HIS A 61 -0.59 3.38 -2.33
CA HIS A 61 -1.48 2.31 -2.76
C HIS A 61 -1.12 0.93 -2.18
N GLU A 62 0.18 0.62 -2.07
CA GLU A 62 0.68 -0.62 -1.44
C GLU A 62 0.39 -0.67 0.08
N PHE A 63 0.46 0.49 0.77
CA PHE A 63 0.30 0.57 2.23
C PHE A 63 -1.14 0.83 2.72
N VAL A 64 -2.03 1.27 1.84
CA VAL A 64 -3.46 1.49 2.13
C VAL A 64 -4.13 0.35 2.93
N PRO A 65 -4.03 -0.95 2.55
CA PRO A 65 -4.73 -2.01 3.29
C PRO A 65 -4.18 -2.21 4.71
N PHE A 66 -2.87 -2.05 4.90
CA PHE A 66 -2.22 -2.14 6.21
C PHE A 66 -2.62 -0.95 7.10
N ALA A 67 -2.61 0.26 6.54
CA ALA A 67 -3.04 1.47 7.22
C ALA A 67 -4.53 1.43 7.60
N ALA A 68 -5.38 0.86 6.74
CA ALA A 68 -6.79 0.68 7.02
C ALA A 68 -7.02 -0.24 8.22
N LEU A 69 -6.29 -1.36 8.31
CA LEU A 69 -6.39 -2.31 9.41
C LEU A 69 -5.96 -1.71 10.75
N ILE A 70 -4.77 -1.10 10.78
CA ILE A 70 -4.22 -0.49 12.00
C ILE A 70 -5.04 0.76 12.39
N GLY A 71 -5.41 1.58 11.41
CA GLY A 71 -6.22 2.78 11.63
C GLY A 71 -7.63 2.48 12.14
N ALA A 72 -8.27 1.42 11.64
CA ALA A 72 -9.54 0.94 12.17
C ALA A 72 -9.43 0.49 13.62
N LEU A 73 -8.38 -0.26 13.96
CA LEU A 73 -8.12 -0.71 15.33
C LEU A 73 -7.91 0.48 16.28
N ILE A 74 -7.09 1.46 15.89
CA ILE A 74 -6.84 2.67 16.67
C ILE A 74 -8.10 3.53 16.79
N GLY A 75 -8.82 3.74 15.68
CA GLY A 75 -10.05 4.53 15.65
C GLY A 75 -11.13 3.94 16.55
N LEU A 76 -11.41 2.64 16.42
CA LEU A 76 -12.35 1.94 17.30
C LEU A 76 -11.88 1.91 18.76
N GLY A 77 -10.57 1.72 19.00
CA GLY A 77 -9.99 1.76 20.33
C GLY A 77 -10.18 3.10 21.03
N ARG A 78 -10.06 4.21 20.30
CA ARG A 78 -10.33 5.56 20.84
C ARG A 78 -11.80 5.75 21.23
N LEU A 79 -12.74 5.28 20.40
CA LEU A 79 -14.17 5.34 20.71
C LEU A 79 -14.56 4.42 21.89
N ALA A 80 -13.86 3.28 22.03
CA ALA A 80 -14.04 2.40 23.17
C ALA A 80 -13.52 3.04 24.47
N ALA A 81 -12.35 3.68 24.42
CA ALA A 81 -11.75 4.36 25.57
C ALA A 81 -12.57 5.57 26.05
N SER A 82 -13.24 6.29 25.14
CA SER A 82 -14.12 7.40 25.51
C SER A 82 -15.50 6.95 26.02
N SER A 83 -15.75 5.64 26.15
CA SER A 83 -17.05 5.05 26.48
C SER A 83 -18.19 5.39 25.48
N GLU A 84 -17.90 6.09 24.38
CA GLU A 84 -18.89 6.42 23.35
C GLU A 84 -19.39 5.15 22.65
N LEU A 85 -18.50 4.18 22.44
CA LEU A 85 -18.87 2.87 21.88
C LEU A 85 -19.83 2.09 22.79
N VAL A 86 -19.72 2.29 24.12
CA VAL A 86 -20.58 1.64 25.11
C VAL A 86 -21.98 2.26 25.09
N VAL A 87 -22.06 3.60 24.98
CA VAL A 87 -23.33 4.33 24.86
C VAL A 87 -24.07 3.93 23.57
N ILE A 88 -23.36 3.80 22.45
CA ILE A 88 -23.96 3.36 21.18
C ILE A 88 -24.51 1.93 21.27
N ARG A 89 -23.82 1.03 21.98
CA ARG A 89 -24.34 -0.32 22.24
C ARG A 89 -25.53 -0.32 23.20
N ALA A 90 -25.54 0.52 24.23
CA ALA A 90 -26.68 0.66 25.14
C ALA A 90 -27.93 1.21 24.43
N ALA A 91 -27.76 1.99 23.36
CA ALA A 91 -28.82 2.49 22.50
C ALA A 91 -29.36 1.46 21.49
N GLY A 92 -28.85 0.21 21.49
CA GLY A 92 -29.36 -0.89 20.66
C GLY A 92 -28.84 -0.90 19.21
N VAL A 93 -27.79 -0.15 18.89
CA VAL A 93 -27.19 -0.16 17.55
C VAL A 93 -26.39 -1.45 17.32
N SER A 94 -26.64 -2.14 16.20
CA SER A 94 -26.00 -3.42 15.90
C SER A 94 -24.50 -3.28 15.59
N MET A 95 -23.70 -4.23 16.08
CA MET A 95 -22.25 -4.33 15.80
C MET A 95 -21.95 -4.38 14.30
N PHE A 96 -22.87 -4.94 13.51
CA PHE A 96 -22.76 -5.07 12.06
C PHE A 96 -22.76 -3.70 11.35
N SER A 97 -23.47 -2.70 11.89
CA SER A 97 -23.45 -1.34 11.32
C SER A 97 -22.08 -0.68 11.46
N MET A 98 -21.38 -0.89 12.57
CA MET A 98 -20.01 -0.38 12.74
C MET A 98 -19.02 -1.05 11.79
N ALA A 99 -19.12 -2.39 11.64
CA ALA A 99 -18.29 -3.13 10.72
C ALA A 99 -18.49 -2.65 9.27
N THR A 100 -19.73 -2.44 8.83
CA THR A 100 -20.02 -1.95 7.47
C THR A 100 -19.56 -0.50 7.23
N MET A 101 -19.51 0.35 8.26
CA MET A 101 -18.97 1.72 8.15
C MET A 101 -17.46 1.76 7.97
N VAL A 102 -16.73 0.83 8.60
CA VAL A 102 -15.27 0.69 8.42
C VAL A 102 -14.96 -0.04 7.12
N LEU A 103 -15.80 -1.00 6.73
CA LEU A 103 -15.62 -1.77 5.51
C LEU A 103 -15.82 -0.91 4.26
N LYS A 104 -16.73 0.07 4.26
CA LYS A 104 -16.95 0.99 3.11
C LYS A 104 -15.69 1.76 2.67
N PRO A 105 -14.98 2.50 3.54
CA PRO A 105 -13.76 3.21 3.15
C PRO A 105 -12.62 2.25 2.83
N ALA A 106 -12.52 1.10 3.50
CA ALA A 106 -11.54 0.06 3.15
C ALA A 106 -11.79 -0.53 1.76
N LEU A 107 -13.04 -0.85 1.43
CA LEU A 107 -13.45 -1.37 0.13
C LEU A 107 -13.32 -0.30 -0.97
N LEU A 108 -13.65 0.95 -0.67
CA LEU A 108 -13.48 2.08 -1.58
C LEU A 108 -11.99 2.30 -1.90
N MET A 109 -11.14 2.28 -0.88
CA MET A 109 -9.69 2.36 -1.06
C MET A 109 -9.12 1.15 -1.82
N ALA A 110 -9.61 -0.06 -1.55
CA ALA A 110 -9.24 -1.26 -2.30
C ALA A 110 -9.69 -1.19 -3.76
N ALA A 111 -10.89 -0.66 -4.04
CA ALA A 111 -11.42 -0.51 -5.40
C ALA A 111 -10.67 0.57 -6.19
N VAL A 112 -10.42 1.74 -5.60
CA VAL A 112 -9.55 2.79 -6.17
C VAL A 112 -8.19 2.20 -6.47
N GLY A 113 -7.68 1.41 -5.53
CA GLY A 113 -6.42 0.74 -5.67
C GLY A 113 -6.36 -0.28 -6.80
N PHE A 114 -7.37 -1.14 -6.90
CA PHE A 114 -7.51 -2.09 -7.98
C PHE A 114 -7.62 -1.38 -9.33
N ALA A 115 -8.36 -0.27 -9.41
CA ALA A 115 -8.45 0.55 -10.62
C ALA A 115 -7.09 1.13 -11.00
N VAL A 116 -6.37 1.78 -10.07
CA VAL A 116 -5.02 2.33 -10.34
C VAL A 116 -4.04 1.22 -10.72
N GLY A 117 -4.16 0.04 -10.08
CA GLY A 117 -3.43 -1.17 -10.43
C GLY A 117 -3.71 -1.60 -11.86
N GLU A 118 -4.96 -1.82 -12.25
CA GLU A 118 -5.35 -2.11 -13.63
C GLU A 118 -4.80 -1.05 -14.60
N PHE A 119 -4.98 0.25 -14.33
CA PHE A 119 -4.53 1.31 -15.23
C PHE A 119 -3.00 1.46 -15.32
N ARG A 120 -2.23 1.11 -14.29
CA ARG A 120 -0.75 1.23 -14.27
C ARG A 120 -0.02 -0.08 -14.57
N CYS A 121 -0.68 -1.22 -14.39
CA CYS A 121 -0.11 -2.58 -14.42
C CYS A 121 -0.50 -3.37 -15.69
N THR A 122 -1.53 -2.96 -16.44
CA THR A 122 -1.96 -3.69 -17.65
C THR A 122 -1.15 -3.54 -18.94
N PRO A 123 -0.20 -2.59 -19.15
CA PRO A 123 0.55 -2.65 -20.40
C PRO A 123 1.65 -3.74 -20.39
N TYR A 124 2.06 -4.29 -19.24
CA TYR A 124 3.17 -5.26 -19.20
C TYR A 124 2.74 -6.73 -19.05
N ARG A 125 1.51 -7.01 -18.60
CA ARG A 125 1.01 -8.40 -18.46
C ARG A 125 0.32 -8.94 -19.71
N ALA A 126 -0.20 -8.09 -20.59
CA ALA A 126 -0.86 -8.53 -21.81
C ALA A 126 0.10 -8.95 -22.94
N VAL A 127 1.42 -8.73 -22.80
CA VAL A 127 2.44 -9.16 -23.78
C VAL A 127 3.08 -10.51 -23.40
N GLY A 128 2.65 -11.15 -22.31
CA GLY A 128 3.26 -12.39 -21.82
C GLY A 128 2.49 -13.69 -22.14
N ASP A 129 1.22 -13.61 -22.52
CA ASP A 129 0.32 -14.78 -22.49
C ASP A 129 -0.03 -15.39 -23.87
N GLU A 130 0.70 -15.00 -24.92
CA GLU A 130 0.58 -15.63 -26.25
C GLU A 130 1.76 -16.57 -26.60
N SER A 131 2.61 -16.93 -25.63
CA SER A 131 3.67 -17.92 -25.84
C SER A 131 3.41 -19.19 -25.03
N PRO A 132 2.72 -20.20 -25.61
CA PRO A 132 2.60 -21.51 -24.98
C PRO A 132 3.97 -22.21 -25.02
N GLY A 133 4.81 -21.99 -24.00
CA GLY A 133 6.08 -22.73 -23.92
C GLY A 133 7.16 -22.27 -22.95
N PHE A 134 6.98 -21.22 -22.13
CA PHE A 134 8.11 -20.72 -21.32
C PHE A 134 7.78 -20.51 -19.84
N GLY A 135 7.72 -21.62 -19.10
CA GLY A 135 7.63 -21.66 -17.64
C GLY A 135 8.98 -21.43 -16.95
N ALA A 136 9.71 -20.36 -17.31
CA ALA A 136 10.92 -19.96 -16.59
C ALA A 136 10.63 -18.77 -15.67
N THR A 137 10.63 -19.01 -14.36
CA THR A 137 10.62 -17.95 -13.35
C THR A 137 11.94 -17.18 -13.40
N LEU A 138 11.95 -16.06 -14.13
CA LEU A 138 13.06 -15.11 -14.12
C LEU A 138 13.04 -14.31 -12.80
N ARG A 139 13.94 -14.67 -11.88
CA ARG A 139 14.27 -13.83 -10.72
C ARG A 139 15.35 -12.83 -11.14
N VAL A 140 14.94 -11.59 -11.41
CA VAL A 140 15.87 -10.49 -11.65
C VAL A 140 16.41 -10.00 -10.30
N SER A 141 17.70 -10.20 -10.07
CA SER A 141 18.42 -9.72 -8.89
C SER A 141 18.77 -8.25 -9.05
N ARG A 142 18.79 -7.49 -7.94
CA ARG A 142 19.08 -6.04 -7.84
C ARG A 142 20.43 -5.59 -8.41
N SER A 143 21.28 -6.51 -8.87
CA SER A 143 22.61 -6.27 -9.42
C SER A 143 22.69 -6.36 -10.96
N GLY A 144 21.56 -6.29 -11.67
CA GLY A 144 21.52 -6.29 -13.15
C GLY A 144 21.82 -7.64 -13.82
N ALA A 145 22.26 -8.65 -13.07
CA ALA A 145 22.45 -10.01 -13.57
C ALA A 145 21.11 -10.75 -13.67
N VAL A 146 20.72 -11.12 -14.88
CA VAL A 146 19.55 -11.96 -15.17
C VAL A 146 19.97 -13.42 -15.10
N TRP A 147 19.38 -14.17 -14.17
CA TRP A 147 19.61 -15.60 -14.02
C TRP A 147 18.48 -16.37 -14.72
N CYS A 148 18.81 -17.09 -15.80
CA CYS A 148 17.90 -18.05 -16.42
C CYS A 148 18.16 -19.42 -15.80
N LEU A 149 17.14 -19.96 -15.12
CA LEU A 149 17.19 -21.31 -14.54
C LEU A 149 16.31 -22.24 -15.38
N GLU A 150 16.92 -23.00 -16.30
CA GLU A 150 16.27 -24.15 -16.93
C GLU A 150 16.55 -25.42 -16.12
N PRO A 151 15.63 -26.40 -16.08
CA PRO A 151 15.81 -27.61 -15.30
C PRO A 151 16.90 -28.46 -15.93
N GLY A 152 18.11 -28.39 -15.36
CA GLY A 152 19.24 -29.26 -15.69
C GLY A 152 20.55 -28.55 -16.05
N ARG A 153 20.57 -27.25 -16.37
CA ARG A 153 21.82 -26.48 -16.59
C ARG A 153 21.63 -25.01 -16.18
N GLN A 154 22.50 -24.53 -15.28
CA GLN A 154 22.55 -23.12 -14.89
C GLN A 154 23.48 -22.37 -15.85
N TYR A 155 22.97 -21.36 -16.55
CA TYR A 155 23.79 -20.44 -17.34
C TYR A 155 23.63 -19.01 -16.82
N VAL A 156 24.77 -18.34 -16.60
CA VAL A 156 24.82 -16.94 -16.22
C VAL A 156 24.81 -16.12 -17.51
N CYS A 157 23.70 -15.45 -17.82
CA CYS A 157 23.70 -14.44 -18.88
C CYS A 157 24.28 -13.15 -18.28
N ALA A 158 25.60 -13.00 -18.36
CA ALA A 158 26.28 -11.76 -18.06
C ALA A 158 26.23 -10.83 -19.29
N ARG A 159 25.75 -9.60 -19.10
CA ARG A 159 26.21 -8.43 -19.85
C ARG A 159 26.29 -7.25 -18.91
#